data_AF-A0A3M0MR10-F1
#
_entry.id   AF-A0A3M0MR10-F1
#
_cell.length_a   1.000
_cell.length_b   1.000
_cell.length_c   1.000
_cell.angle_alpha   90.00
_cell.angle_beta   90.00
_cell.angle_gamma   90.00
#
_symmetry.space_group_name_H-M   'P 1'
#
loop_
_entity.id
_entity.type
_entity.pdbx_description
1 polymer ?
#
loop_
_entity_poly.entity_id
_entity_poly.type
_entity_poly.pdbx_seq_one_letter_code
_entity_poly.pdbx_strand_id
1 'polypeptide(L)'
;MSDELKFWIVIVGAAVVKLLITKTQSVIQAVTSMAAAIFMAWVFTDPILSWLEWPAESYRNAVAAVLALLGDTLIRRLLEISKSPTAVADILKLFGGRK
;
A
#
# COMPACT_ATOMS: atom_id res chain seq x y z
N MET A 1 19.37 17.75 -5.48
CA MET A 1 18.74 16.75 -4.59
C MET A 1 18.71 15.42 -5.34
N SER A 2 19.30 14.35 -4.80
CA SER A 2 19.33 13.04 -5.47
C SER A 2 17.92 12.47 -5.66
N ASP A 3 17.71 11.67 -6.71
CA ASP A 3 16.40 11.09 -7.00
C ASP A 3 15.95 10.10 -5.92
N GLU A 4 16.90 9.44 -5.28
CA GLU A 4 16.64 8.59 -4.12
C GLU A 4 16.11 9.41 -2.93
N LEU A 5 16.67 10.59 -2.66
CA LEU A 5 16.18 11.45 -1.59
C LEU A 5 14.75 11.98 -1.89
N LYS A 6 14.45 12.30 -3.16
CA LYS A 6 13.09 12.68 -3.57
C LYS A 6 12.10 11.55 -3.33
N PHE A 7 12.48 10.32 -3.66
CA PHE A 7 11.66 9.12 -3.45
C PHE A 7 11.29 8.93 -1.97
N TRP A 8 12.30 8.98 -1.08
CA TRP A 8 12.06 8.86 0.36
C TRP A 8 11.20 10.00 0.92
N ILE A 9 11.43 11.25 0.48
CA ILE A 9 10.61 12.39 0.90
C ILE A 9 9.14 12.18 0.51
N VAL A 10 8.88 11.66 -0.69
CA VAL A 10 7.52 11.42 -1.17
C VAL A 10 6.82 10.31 -0.38
N ILE A 11 7.52 9.21 -0.09
CA ILE A 11 6.97 8.11 0.72
C ILE A 11 6.64 8.60 2.14
N VAL A 12 7.58 9.25 2.80
CA VAL A 12 7.40 9.75 4.18
C VAL A 12 6.34 10.84 4.20
N GLY A 13 6.35 11.76 3.24
CA GLY A 13 5.35 12.82 3.11
C GLY A 13 3.94 12.26 2.94
N ALA A 14 3.76 11.29 2.05
CA ALA A 14 2.48 10.61 1.86
C ALA A 14 2.00 9.88 3.12
N ALA A 15 2.91 9.17 3.82
CA ALA A 15 2.59 8.50 5.08
C ALA A 15 2.17 9.49 6.17
N VAL A 16 2.84 10.64 6.29
CA VAL A 16 2.49 11.70 7.25
C VAL A 16 1.13 12.32 6.90
N VAL A 17 0.90 12.68 5.63
CA VAL A 17 -0.38 13.22 5.16
C VAL A 17 -1.53 12.27 5.52
N LYS A 18 -1.36 10.97 5.31
CA LYS A 18 -2.35 9.97 5.69
C LYS A 18 -2.63 9.95 7.19
N LEU A 19 -1.61 10.01 8.04
CA LEU A 19 -1.79 10.08 9.48
C LEU A 19 -2.57 11.34 9.89
N LEU A 20 -2.25 12.49 9.30
CA LEU A 20 -2.94 13.75 9.57
C LEU A 20 -4.42 13.72 9.16
N ILE A 21 -4.75 13.04 8.06
CA ILE A 21 -6.13 12.90 7.59
C ILE A 21 -6.92 11.90 8.46
N THR A 22 -6.25 10.90 9.04
CA THR A 22 -6.93 9.83 9.78
C THR A 22 -7.19 10.24 11.23
N LYS A 23 -8.42 10.70 11.52
CA LYS A 23 -8.80 11.28 12.83
C LYS A 23 -8.85 10.32 14.02
N THR A 24 -8.80 9.01 13.81
CA THR A 24 -8.94 8.00 14.88
C THR A 24 -7.97 6.85 14.69
N GLN A 25 -6.79 6.95 15.29
CA GLN A 25 -5.84 5.84 15.42
C GLN A 25 -5.15 5.90 16.79
N SER A 26 -4.92 4.74 17.40
CA SER A 26 -4.02 4.66 18.54
C SER A 26 -2.58 4.87 18.09
N VAL A 27 -1.68 5.27 19.00
CA VAL A 27 -0.25 5.48 18.68
C VAL A 27 0.37 4.24 18.04
N ILE A 28 0.03 3.05 18.54
CA ILE A 28 0.51 1.78 17.98
C ILE A 28 -0.01 1.57 16.56
N GLN A 29 -1.30 1.86 16.31
CA GLN A 29 -1.89 1.75 14.97
C GLN A 29 -1.29 2.76 13.98
N ALA A 30 -0.95 3.96 14.43
CA ALA A 30 -0.29 4.97 13.61
C ALA A 30 1.12 4.50 13.19
N VAL A 31 1.90 3.96 14.12
CA VAL A 31 3.25 3.44 13.86
C VAL A 31 3.20 2.24 12.91
N THR A 32 2.30 1.27 13.15
CA THR A 32 2.18 0.10 12.26
C THR A 32 1.65 0.48 10.88
N SER A 33 0.74 1.46 10.78
CA SER A 33 0.24 2.03 9.52
C SER A 33 1.34 2.72 8.72
N MET A 34 2.21 3.51 9.39
CA MET A 34 3.38 4.11 8.74
C MET A 34 4.36 3.06 8.23
N ALA A 35 4.70 2.06 9.05
CA ALA A 35 5.60 0.99 8.65
C ALA A 35 5.05 0.22 7.45
N ALA A 36 3.74 -0.09 7.47
CA ALA A 36 3.01 -0.69 6.35
C ALA A 36 3.06 0.17 5.08
N ALA A 37 2.81 1.47 5.19
CA ALA A 37 2.86 2.41 4.07
C ALA A 37 4.27 2.47 3.44
N ILE A 38 5.31 2.62 4.26
CA ILE A 38 6.69 2.67 3.80
C ILE A 38 7.08 1.36 3.13
N PHE A 39 6.77 0.22 3.76
CA PHE A 39 7.06 -1.10 3.21
C PHE A 39 6.39 -1.31 1.86
N MET A 40 5.10 -0.97 1.75
CA MET A 40 4.34 -1.15 0.50
C MET A 40 4.92 -0.29 -0.63
N ALA A 41 5.24 0.98 -0.36
CA ALA A 41 5.85 1.85 -1.35
C ALA A 41 7.26 1.39 -1.73
N TRP A 42 8.11 1.05 -0.76
CA TRP A 42 9.48 0.66 -1.02
C TRP A 42 9.60 -0.67 -1.79
N VAL A 43 8.77 -1.66 -1.44
CA VAL A 43 8.85 -3.00 -2.04
C VAL A 43 8.11 -3.07 -3.38
N PHE A 44 6.94 -2.44 -3.52
CA PHE A 44 6.06 -2.67 -4.67
C PHE A 44 6.12 -1.60 -5.75
N THR A 45 6.79 -0.45 -5.54
CA THR A 45 6.83 0.60 -6.57
C THR A 45 7.50 0.10 -7.85
N ASP A 46 8.73 -0.41 -7.77
CA ASP A 46 9.48 -0.83 -8.96
C ASP A 46 8.86 -2.08 -9.64
N PRO A 47 8.38 -3.11 -8.90
CA PRO A 47 7.64 -4.22 -9.49
C PRO A 47 6.37 -3.78 -10.22
N ILE A 48 5.59 -2.85 -9.67
CA ILE A 48 4.36 -2.36 -10.32
C ILE A 48 4.69 -1.57 -11.57
N LEU A 49 5.71 -0.72 -11.53
CA LEU A 49 6.17 0.00 -12.72
C LEU A 49 6.65 -0.96 -13.81
N SER A 50 7.41 -1.99 -13.43
CA SER A 50 7.86 -3.02 -14.37
C SER A 50 6.70 -3.81 -14.96
N TRP A 51 5.68 -4.12 -14.16
CA TRP A 51 4.51 -4.86 -14.62
C TRP A 51 3.63 -4.05 -15.57
N LEU A 52 3.53 -2.74 -15.34
CA LEU A 52 2.80 -1.80 -16.20
C LEU A 52 3.64 -1.29 -17.38
N GLU A 53 4.91 -1.69 -17.47
CA GLU A 53 5.89 -1.21 -18.45
C GLU A 53 6.01 0.34 -18.46
N TRP A 54 5.87 0.96 -17.30
CA TRP A 54 5.93 2.41 -17.14
C TRP A 54 7.35 2.91 -16.87
N PRO A 55 7.76 4.04 -17.48
CA PRO A 55 9.09 4.60 -17.25
C PRO A 55 9.23 5.12 -15.82
N ALA A 56 10.17 4.54 -15.07
CA ALA A 56 10.40 4.87 -13.66
C ALA A 56 10.75 6.35 -13.43
N GLU A 57 11.45 6.99 -14.38
CA GLU A 57 11.83 8.41 -14.29
C GLU A 57 10.62 9.33 -14.12
N SER A 58 9.50 9.02 -14.76
CA SER A 58 8.27 9.83 -14.72
C SER A 58 7.33 9.42 -13.59
N TYR A 59 7.26 8.12 -13.26
CA TYR A 59 6.15 7.57 -12.46
C TYR A 59 6.55 7.02 -11.09
N ARG A 60 7.84 6.80 -10.80
CA ARG A 60 8.29 6.17 -9.53
C ARG A 60 7.79 6.89 -8.30
N ASN A 61 7.92 8.22 -8.26
CA ASN A 61 7.46 9.01 -7.11
C ASN A 61 5.92 8.99 -6.97
N ALA A 62 5.19 9.10 -8.09
CA ALA A 62 3.73 9.10 -8.07
C ALA A 62 3.17 7.75 -7.61
N VAL A 63 3.71 6.65 -8.14
CA VAL A 63 3.30 5.29 -7.76
C VAL A 63 3.67 5.01 -6.30
N ALA A 64 4.85 5.42 -5.84
CA ALA A 64 5.26 5.29 -4.44
C ALA A 64 4.34 6.06 -3.49
N ALA A 65 3.94 7.28 -3.84
CA ALA A 65 2.99 8.07 -3.05
C ALA A 65 1.65 7.34 -2.92
N VAL A 66 1.11 6.84 -4.04
CA VAL A 66 -0.15 6.10 -4.06
C VAL A 66 -0.05 4.83 -3.23
N LEU A 67 1.03 4.06 -3.35
CA LEU A 67 1.25 2.85 -2.55
C LEU A 67 1.40 3.14 -1.06
N ALA A 68 2.09 4.22 -0.69
CA ALA A 68 2.18 4.65 0.70
C ALA A 68 0.79 5.02 1.27
N LEU A 69 -0.02 5.73 0.48
CA LEU A 69 -1.39 6.07 0.86
C LEU A 69 -2.28 4.83 0.98
N LEU A 70 -2.11 3.83 0.12
CA LEU A 70 -2.94 2.62 0.09
C LEU A 70 -2.45 1.50 1.01
N GLY A 71 -1.18 1.51 1.44
CA GLY A 71 -0.52 0.36 2.06
C GLY A 71 -1.22 -0.18 3.31
N ASP A 72 -1.60 0.69 4.24
CA ASP A 72 -2.36 0.30 5.45
C ASP A 72 -3.72 -0.34 5.10
N THR A 73 -4.45 0.19 4.12
CA THR A 73 -5.77 -0.35 3.72
C THR A 73 -5.62 -1.70 3.04
N LEU A 74 -4.62 -1.85 2.18
CA LEU A 74 -4.27 -3.12 1.53
C LEU A 74 -3.88 -4.17 2.57
N ILE A 75 -2.97 -3.85 3.49
CA ILE A 75 -2.50 -4.79 4.51
C ILE A 75 -3.63 -5.17 5.46
N ARG A 76 -4.47 -4.23 5.91
CA ARG A 76 -5.65 -4.54 6.73
C ARG A 76 -6.61 -5.48 6.02
N ARG A 77 -6.93 -5.23 4.75
CA ARG A 77 -7.79 -6.12 3.95
C ARG A 77 -7.15 -7.50 3.78
N LEU A 78 -5.84 -7.57 3.51
CA LEU A 78 -5.13 -8.85 3.41
C LEU A 78 -5.15 -9.63 4.73
N LEU A 79 -5.01 -8.94 5.86
CA LEU A 79 -5.10 -9.54 7.20
C LEU A 79 -6.53 -9.97 7.58
N GLU A 80 -7.54 -9.22 7.15
CA GLU A 80 -8.96 -9.60 7.33
C GLU A 80 -9.32 -10.83 6.50
N ILE A 81 -8.80 -10.90 5.26
CA ILE A 81 -8.94 -12.08 4.38
C ILE A 81 -8.24 -13.29 4.99
N SER A 82 -7.02 -13.13 5.53
CA SER A 82 -6.25 -14.26 6.10
C SER A 82 -6.81 -14.77 7.42
N LYS A 83 -7.46 -13.91 8.21
CA LYS A 83 -8.12 -14.28 9.47
C LYS A 83 -9.51 -14.89 9.28
N SER A 84 -10.11 -14.77 8.10
CA SER A 84 -11.43 -15.31 7.81
C SER A 84 -11.28 -16.67 7.13
N PRO A 85 -11.41 -17.81 7.85
CA PRO A 85 -11.35 -19.14 7.24
C PRO A 85 -12.43 -19.36 6.16
N THR A 86 -13.45 -18.51 6.12
CA THR A 86 -14.53 -18.51 5.11
C THR A 86 -14.32 -17.53 3.95
N ALA A 87 -13.45 -16.52 4.04
CA ALA A 87 -13.34 -15.50 2.99
C ALA A 87 -12.73 -16.05 1.68
N VAL A 88 -11.72 -16.92 1.80
CA VAL A 88 -11.17 -17.62 0.63
C VAL A 88 -12.21 -18.58 0.04
N ALA A 89 -12.99 -19.26 0.88
CA ALA A 89 -14.07 -20.15 0.44
C ALA A 89 -15.22 -19.37 -0.23
N ASP A 90 -15.55 -18.17 0.24
CA ASP A 90 -16.60 -17.32 -0.34
C ASP A 90 -16.16 -16.66 -1.65
N ILE A 91 -14.88 -16.26 -1.77
CA ILE A 91 -14.30 -15.81 -3.04
C ILE A 91 -14.24 -16.96 -4.06
N LEU A 92 -13.87 -18.17 -3.64
CA LEU A 92 -13.89 -19.36 -4.49
C LEU A 92 -15.31 -19.73 -4.92
N LYS A 93 -16.32 -19.58 -4.04
CA LYS A 93 -17.73 -19.80 -4.39
C LYS A 93 -18.27 -18.75 -5.36
N LEU A 94 -17.85 -17.49 -5.24
CA LEU A 94 -18.18 -16.41 -6.17
C LEU A 94 -17.64 -16.67 -7.58
N PHE A 95 -16.46 -17.28 -7.71
CA PHE A 95 -15.90 -17.67 -9.01
C PHE A 95 -16.34 -19.06 -9.49
N GLY A 96 -16.73 -19.96 -8.58
CA GLY A 96 -17.19 -21.32 -8.88
C GLY A 96 -18.70 -21.43 -9.19
N GLY A 97 -19.50 -20.40 -8.92
CA GLY A 97 -20.96 -20.42 -9.06
C GLY A 97 -21.51 -20.21 -10.49
N ARG A 98 -20.70 -20.43 -11.54
CA ARG A 98 -21.14 -20.35 -12.94
C ARG A 98 -21.02 -21.71 -13.64
N LYS A 99 -21.90 -22.64 -13.27
CA LYS A 99 -22.41 -23.71 -14.15
C LYS A 99 -23.87 -23.98 -13.79
#